data_AF-A0A4Q0YX26-F1
#
_entry.id   AF-A0A4Q0YX26-F1
#
_cell.length_a   1.000
_cell.length_b   1.000
_cell.length_c   1.000
_cell.angle_alpha   90.00
_cell.angle_beta   90.00
_cell.angle_gamma   90.00
#
_symmetry.space_group_name_H-M   'P 1'
#
loop_
_entity.id
_entity.type
_entity.pdbx_description
1 polymer ?
#
loop_
_entity_poly.entity_id
_entity_poly.type
_entity_poly.pdbx_seq_one_letter_code
_entity_poly.pdbx_strand_id
1 'polypeptide(L)'
;MQSLKLNLDKAYSYKLFMLVAFSLFASVMYQGHIQQGGIYSILFFAALALCAFQIASTVYVTFIKRTIEINIDDTFISWHFSDNNKNNKEEKIKLEDIKDIKTEINYLLGNFYSSFQVTFLLKDNSEIVLTDGITYDFGLKKSEEVCKFLLDNDLGEQQDIKFAQLIKELNIDTSKTNQKFTKKAGSSYYVGIISDNRKEFLSLRIQIETLYDDYKKVEKNVNNEYLVASDTIKDSHIHLKSNAIGLFVEFYNVSRKQELKTLKELGKRKKIGF
;
A
#
# COMPACT_ATOMS: atom_id res chain seq x y z
N MET A 1 -7.25 -5.04 -24.43
CA MET A 1 -8.15 -4.51 -23.39
C MET A 1 -8.23 -5.52 -22.25
N GLN A 2 -7.66 -5.17 -21.11
CA GLN A 2 -7.75 -5.93 -19.86
C GLN A 2 -8.74 -5.23 -18.92
N SER A 3 -9.46 -5.99 -18.10
CA SER A 3 -10.48 -5.45 -17.19
C SER A 3 -10.40 -6.12 -15.82
N LEU A 4 -10.49 -5.33 -14.77
CA LEU A 4 -10.56 -5.76 -13.38
C LEU A 4 -11.85 -5.25 -12.75
N LYS A 5 -12.69 -6.17 -12.25
CA LYS A 5 -13.96 -5.84 -11.60
C LYS A 5 -13.99 -6.34 -10.16
N LEU A 6 -14.20 -5.43 -9.21
CA LEU A 6 -14.12 -5.71 -7.78
C LEU A 6 -15.38 -5.22 -7.06
N ASN A 7 -15.91 -6.02 -6.13
CA ASN A 7 -16.96 -5.58 -5.20
C ASN A 7 -16.27 -4.99 -3.96
N LEU A 8 -16.56 -3.75 -3.57
CA LEU A 8 -15.90 -3.13 -2.40
C LEU A 8 -16.46 -3.67 -1.08
N ASP A 9 -15.62 -3.73 -0.04
CA ASP A 9 -16.06 -4.22 1.26
C ASP A 9 -16.86 -3.16 2.00
N LYS A 10 -17.87 -3.62 2.74
CA LYS A 10 -18.68 -2.75 3.58
C LYS A 10 -17.92 -2.47 4.87
N ALA A 11 -17.49 -1.23 5.07
CA ALA A 11 -16.72 -0.80 6.24
C ALA A 11 -17.56 -0.67 7.54
N TYR A 12 -18.37 -1.68 7.89
CA TYR A 12 -19.30 -1.62 9.04
C TYR A 12 -18.59 -1.44 10.38
N SER A 13 -17.56 -2.25 10.64
CA SER A 13 -16.87 -2.25 11.94
C SER A 13 -16.22 -0.89 12.23
N TYR A 14 -15.60 -0.28 11.21
CA TYR A 14 -15.03 1.06 11.32
C TYR A 14 -16.11 2.12 11.56
N LYS A 15 -17.24 2.06 10.84
CA LYS A 15 -18.35 3.01 11.04
C LYS A 15 -18.98 2.93 12.43
N LEU A 16 -19.18 1.70 12.94
CA LEU A 16 -19.68 1.49 14.30
C LEU A 16 -18.69 2.01 15.34
N PHE A 17 -17.40 1.73 15.17
CA PHE A 17 -16.35 2.26 16.04
C PHE A 17 -16.34 3.80 16.04
N MET A 18 -16.35 4.42 14.86
CA MET A 18 -16.38 5.88 14.72
C MET A 18 -17.65 6.49 15.31
N LEU A 19 -18.81 5.84 15.15
CA LEU A 19 -20.07 6.29 15.75
C LEU A 19 -19.98 6.28 17.29
N VAL A 20 -19.41 5.23 17.89
CA VAL A 20 -19.19 5.17 19.34
C VAL A 20 -18.20 6.25 19.78
N ALA A 21 -17.08 6.40 19.07
CA ALA A 21 -16.07 7.41 19.37
C ALA A 21 -16.65 8.84 19.32
N PHE A 22 -17.40 9.16 18.27
CA PHE A 22 -18.07 10.46 18.14
C PHE A 22 -19.19 10.66 19.16
N SER A 23 -19.89 9.60 19.57
CA SER A 23 -20.90 9.69 20.64
C SER A 23 -20.27 9.98 22.00
N LEU A 24 -19.15 9.33 22.32
CA LEU A 24 -18.38 9.64 23.53
C LEU A 24 -17.84 11.08 23.48
N PHE A 25 -17.25 11.47 22.35
CA PHE A 25 -16.75 12.84 22.17
C PHE A 25 -17.86 13.88 22.28
N ALA A 26 -19.02 13.65 21.65
CA ALA A 26 -20.19 14.50 21.76
C ALA A 26 -20.66 14.62 23.22
N SER A 27 -20.63 13.54 23.99
CA SER A 27 -21.00 13.54 25.41
C SER A 27 -20.06 14.43 26.24
N VAL A 28 -18.75 14.34 26.02
CA VAL A 28 -17.75 15.20 26.69
C VAL A 28 -17.93 16.67 26.27
N MET A 29 -18.14 16.93 24.98
CA MET A 29 -18.36 18.29 24.48
C MET A 29 -19.68 18.88 24.98
N TYR A 30 -20.73 18.06 25.16
CA TYR A 30 -22.00 18.48 25.74
C TYR A 30 -21.84 18.95 27.18
N GLN A 31 -21.05 18.23 27.99
CA GLN A 31 -20.73 18.66 29.35
C GLN A 31 -19.99 20.01 29.34
N GLY A 32 -19.01 20.17 28.45
CA GLY A 32 -18.32 21.46 28.26
C GLY A 32 -19.24 22.58 27.77
N HIS A 33 -20.20 22.26 26.90
CA HIS A 33 -21.22 23.19 26.41
C HIS A 33 -22.10 23.71 27.55
N ILE A 34 -22.56 22.84 28.46
CA ILE A 34 -23.36 23.24 29.63
C ILE A 34 -22.54 24.12 30.59
N GLN A 35 -21.26 23.79 30.83
CA GLN A 35 -20.45 24.44 31.87
C GLN A 35 -19.81 25.76 31.44
N GLN A 36 -19.27 25.84 30.22
CA GLN A 36 -18.44 26.97 29.78
C GLN A 36 -18.92 27.62 28.48
N GLY A 37 -19.78 26.94 27.71
CA GLY A 37 -20.27 27.44 26.43
C GLY A 37 -19.14 27.67 25.41
N GLY A 38 -19.37 28.54 24.42
CA GLY A 38 -18.36 28.91 23.42
C GLY A 38 -17.93 27.75 22.52
N ILE A 39 -16.63 27.47 22.45
CA ILE A 39 -16.04 26.46 21.55
C ILE A 39 -16.61 25.06 21.76
N TYR A 40 -16.96 24.70 23.00
CA TYR A 40 -17.55 23.40 23.31
C TYR A 40 -18.93 23.21 22.65
N SER A 41 -19.69 24.28 22.46
CA SER A 41 -20.98 24.24 21.75
C SER A 41 -20.78 23.89 20.28
N ILE A 42 -19.79 24.54 19.63
CA ILE A 42 -19.47 24.30 18.21
C ILE A 42 -18.99 22.86 18.03
N LEU A 43 -18.08 22.41 18.89
CA LEU A 43 -17.56 21.05 18.85
C LEU A 43 -18.64 20.00 19.13
N PHE A 44 -19.59 20.30 20.01
CA PHE A 44 -20.74 19.43 20.26
C PHE A 44 -21.62 19.26 19.02
N PHE A 45 -22.04 20.36 18.37
CA PHE A 45 -22.85 20.29 17.15
C PHE A 45 -22.10 19.64 15.98
N ALA A 46 -20.80 19.91 15.85
CA ALA A 46 -19.96 19.22 14.88
C ALA A 46 -19.92 17.70 15.15
N ALA A 47 -19.77 17.28 16.40
CA ALA A 47 -19.79 15.87 16.78
C ALA A 47 -21.15 15.21 16.49
N LEU A 48 -22.27 15.90 16.75
CA LEU A 48 -23.60 15.40 16.38
C LEU A 48 -23.77 15.23 14.86
N ALA A 49 -23.28 16.19 14.07
CA ALA A 49 -23.30 16.09 12.62
C ALA A 49 -22.48 14.88 12.13
N LEU A 50 -21.32 14.62 12.75
CA LEU A 50 -20.50 13.44 12.47
C LEU A 50 -21.23 12.14 12.85
N CYS A 51 -21.91 12.08 14.00
CA CYS A 51 -22.75 10.93 14.37
C CYS A 51 -23.86 10.69 13.33
N ALA A 52 -24.59 11.74 12.94
CA ALA A 52 -25.64 11.65 11.92
C ALA A 52 -25.07 11.17 10.57
N PHE A 53 -23.91 11.68 10.17
CA PHE A 53 -23.20 11.21 8.98
C PHE A 53 -22.85 9.72 9.07
N GLN A 54 -22.34 9.24 10.20
CA GLN A 54 -22.02 7.82 10.38
C GLN A 54 -23.27 6.92 10.31
N ILE A 55 -24.40 7.37 10.86
CA ILE A 55 -25.68 6.66 10.75
C ILE A 55 -26.13 6.59 9.29
N ALA A 56 -26.18 7.73 8.59
CA ALA A 56 -26.56 7.78 7.18
C ALA A 56 -25.64 6.92 6.30
N SER A 57 -24.33 7.00 6.54
CA SER A 57 -23.29 6.20 5.91
C SER A 57 -23.47 4.70 6.15
N THR A 58 -23.92 4.30 7.34
CA THR A 58 -24.20 2.89 7.71
C THR A 58 -25.44 2.36 7.02
N VAL A 59 -26.50 3.16 6.97
CA VAL A 59 -27.72 2.84 6.20
C VAL A 59 -27.37 2.68 4.72
N TYR A 60 -26.62 3.63 4.15
CA TYR A 60 -26.19 3.58 2.75
C TYR A 60 -25.49 2.27 2.40
N VAL A 61 -24.43 1.89 3.13
CA VAL A 61 -23.69 0.66 2.82
C VAL A 61 -24.49 -0.61 3.07
N THR A 62 -25.58 -0.53 3.83
CA THR A 62 -26.48 -1.67 4.02
C THR A 62 -27.22 -2.02 2.75
N PHE A 63 -27.73 -1.02 2.03
CA PHE A 63 -28.57 -1.23 0.85
C PHE A 63 -27.82 -1.07 -0.48
N ILE A 64 -26.63 -0.49 -0.47
CA ILE A 64 -25.86 -0.24 -1.68
C ILE A 64 -24.68 -1.20 -1.78
N LYS A 65 -24.64 -1.96 -2.88
CA LYS A 65 -23.49 -2.74 -3.31
C LYS A 65 -22.68 -1.89 -4.29
N ARG A 66 -21.47 -1.52 -3.88
CA ARG A 66 -20.55 -0.74 -4.71
C ARG A 66 -19.53 -1.65 -5.41
N THR A 67 -19.36 -1.44 -6.71
CA THR A 67 -18.32 -2.10 -7.51
C THR A 67 -17.41 -1.07 -8.11
N ILE A 68 -16.16 -1.43 -8.34
CA ILE A 68 -15.25 -0.70 -9.22
C ILE A 68 -14.91 -1.59 -10.41
N GLU A 69 -14.87 -0.98 -11.58
CA GLU A 69 -14.37 -1.59 -12.80
C GLU A 69 -13.24 -0.72 -13.35
N ILE A 70 -12.07 -1.32 -13.52
CA ILE A 70 -10.86 -0.69 -14.04
C ILE A 70 -10.55 -1.35 -15.39
N ASN A 71 -10.39 -0.54 -16.43
CA ASN A 71 -10.10 -0.98 -17.78
C ASN A 71 -8.78 -0.38 -18.26
N ILE A 72 -7.94 -1.20 -18.87
CA ILE A 72 -6.68 -0.77 -19.48
C ILE A 72 -6.66 -1.27 -20.92
N ASP A 73 -6.46 -0.35 -21.86
CA ASP A 73 -6.17 -0.63 -23.25
C ASP A 73 -4.82 -0.03 -23.65
N ASP A 74 -4.46 -0.12 -24.93
CA ASP A 74 -3.15 0.32 -25.42
C ASP A 74 -2.96 1.85 -25.34
N THR A 75 -4.03 2.60 -25.11
CA THR A 75 -4.09 4.07 -25.14
C THR A 75 -4.58 4.69 -23.84
N PHE A 76 -5.44 4.02 -23.09
CA PHE A 76 -6.12 4.59 -21.93
C PHE A 76 -6.15 3.64 -20.74
N ILE A 77 -6.13 4.24 -19.56
CA ILE A 77 -6.66 3.65 -18.34
C ILE A 77 -7.96 4.38 -17.99
N SER A 78 -9.02 3.63 -17.67
CA SER A 78 -10.25 4.20 -17.15
C SER A 78 -10.79 3.39 -15.98
N TRP A 79 -11.54 4.06 -15.11
CA TRP A 79 -12.27 3.39 -14.06
C TRP A 79 -13.58 4.09 -13.76
N HIS A 80 -14.54 3.32 -13.27
CA HIS A 80 -15.78 3.86 -12.73
C HIS A 80 -16.24 3.05 -11.54
N PHE A 81 -16.94 3.73 -10.63
CA PHE A 81 -17.68 3.06 -9.57
C PHE A 81 -19.12 2.84 -10.02
N SER A 82 -19.73 1.74 -9.58
CA SER A 82 -21.15 1.49 -9.80
C SER A 82 -21.82 1.17 -8.47
N ASP A 83 -22.96 1.79 -8.20
CA ASP A 83 -23.78 1.54 -7.01
C ASP A 83 -25.04 0.79 -7.45
N ASN A 84 -25.21 -0.46 -7.00
CA ASN A 84 -26.27 -1.37 -7.46
C ASN A 84 -26.36 -1.46 -9.00
N ASN A 85 -25.21 -1.62 -9.66
CA ASN A 85 -25.05 -1.64 -11.13
C ASN A 85 -25.39 -0.34 -11.86
N LYS A 86 -25.66 0.76 -11.14
CA LYS A 86 -25.79 2.07 -11.73
C LYS A 86 -24.41 2.73 -11.78
N ASN A 87 -23.91 2.98 -12.99
CA ASN A 87 -22.59 3.55 -13.19
C ASN A 87 -22.56 5.01 -12.74
N ASN A 88 -21.57 5.33 -11.92
CA ASN A 88 -21.17 6.69 -11.61
C ASN A 88 -20.27 7.22 -12.74
N LYS A 89 -19.79 8.46 -12.58
CA LYS A 89 -18.87 9.09 -13.53
C LYS A 89 -17.64 8.21 -13.77
N GLU A 90 -17.30 8.03 -15.05
CA GLU A 90 -16.07 7.40 -15.48
C GLU A 90 -14.93 8.41 -15.46
N GLU A 91 -13.82 8.03 -14.84
CA GLU A 91 -12.55 8.73 -14.96
C GLU A 91 -11.70 8.02 -16.01
N LYS A 92 -11.06 8.79 -16.90
CA LYS A 92 -10.30 8.26 -18.03
C LYS A 92 -9.05 9.10 -18.25
N ILE A 93 -7.91 8.43 -18.37
CA ILE A 93 -6.59 9.03 -18.57
C ILE A 93 -5.92 8.38 -19.76
N LYS A 94 -5.29 9.18 -20.62
CA LYS A 94 -4.41 8.68 -21.67
C LYS A 94 -3.09 8.21 -21.07
N LEU A 95 -2.63 7.02 -21.45
CA LEU A 95 -1.36 6.48 -20.97
C LEU A 95 -0.17 7.36 -21.36
N GLU A 96 -0.22 7.99 -22.55
CA GLU A 96 0.80 8.93 -23.02
C GLU A 96 0.94 10.18 -22.13
N ASP A 97 -0.10 10.55 -21.37
CA ASP A 97 -0.10 11.75 -20.54
C ASP A 97 0.43 11.48 -19.12
N ILE A 98 0.56 10.21 -18.74
CA ILE A 98 1.05 9.79 -17.43
C ILE A 98 2.57 9.98 -17.38
N LYS A 99 3.03 10.75 -16.39
CA LYS A 99 4.45 10.96 -16.10
C LYS A 99 4.96 9.94 -15.08
N ASP A 100 4.19 9.69 -14.03
CA ASP A 100 4.55 8.79 -12.93
C ASP A 100 3.29 8.22 -12.26
N ILE A 101 3.40 7.04 -11.64
CA ILE A 101 2.32 6.39 -10.91
C ILE A 101 2.82 5.95 -9.54
N LYS A 102 2.17 6.46 -8.50
CA LYS A 102 2.49 6.12 -7.11
C LYS A 102 1.37 5.30 -6.52
N THR A 103 1.69 4.11 -6.02
CA THR A 103 0.74 3.23 -5.34
C THR A 103 1.09 3.15 -3.85
N GLU A 104 0.14 3.49 -2.99
CA GLU A 104 0.31 3.49 -1.54
C GLU A 104 -0.78 2.65 -0.88
N ILE A 105 -0.36 1.64 -0.13
CA ILE A 105 -1.24 0.90 0.79
C ILE A 105 -0.79 1.23 2.21
N ASN A 106 -1.58 2.03 2.90
CA ASN A 106 -1.29 2.50 4.24
C ASN A 106 -1.75 1.50 5.30
N TYR A 107 -0.95 1.34 6.34
CA TYR A 107 -1.21 0.45 7.45
C TYR A 107 -1.16 1.16 8.79
N LEU A 108 -2.23 1.01 9.59
CA LEU A 108 -2.24 1.40 10.97
C LEU A 108 -1.54 0.31 11.81
N LEU A 109 -0.56 0.70 12.62
CA LEU A 109 0.21 -0.21 13.50
C LEU A 109 0.84 -1.41 12.75
N GLY A 110 1.23 -1.21 11.47
CA GLY A 110 1.96 -2.18 10.65
C GLY A 110 1.14 -3.33 10.06
N ASN A 111 0.01 -3.69 10.65
CA ASN A 111 -0.78 -4.87 10.25
C ASN A 111 -2.24 -4.57 9.87
N PHE A 112 -2.83 -3.47 10.36
CA PHE A 112 -4.21 -3.15 10.04
C PHE A 112 -4.24 -2.27 8.79
N TYR A 113 -5.00 -2.69 7.78
CA TYR A 113 -5.27 -1.86 6.63
C TYR A 113 -5.87 -0.52 7.07
N SER A 114 -5.35 0.59 6.53
CA SER A 114 -5.81 1.94 6.83
C SER A 114 -6.41 2.61 5.61
N SER A 115 -5.67 2.66 4.49
CA SER A 115 -6.17 3.23 3.25
C SER A 115 -5.37 2.75 2.04
N PHE A 116 -5.97 2.91 0.86
CA PHE A 116 -5.34 2.67 -0.43
C PHE A 116 -5.49 3.88 -1.34
N GLN A 117 -4.40 4.21 -2.02
CA GLN A 117 -4.35 5.28 -2.99
C GLN A 117 -3.43 4.92 -4.17
N VAL A 118 -3.89 5.21 -5.38
CA VAL A 118 -3.09 5.27 -6.61
C VAL A 118 -3.16 6.69 -7.13
N THR A 119 -2.01 7.33 -7.25
CA THR A 119 -1.87 8.69 -7.75
C THR A 119 -1.22 8.64 -9.12
N PHE A 120 -1.95 9.10 -10.14
CA PHE A 120 -1.46 9.31 -11.50
C PHE A 120 -0.99 10.75 -11.62
N LEU A 121 0.32 10.96 -11.67
CA LEU A 121 0.92 12.26 -11.93
C LEU A 121 1.00 12.47 -13.45
N LEU A 122 0.35 13.51 -13.96
CA LEU A 122 0.32 13.81 -15.38
C LEU A 122 1.49 14.73 -15.79
N LYS A 123 1.78 14.78 -17.10
CA LYS A 123 2.84 15.63 -17.66
C LYS A 123 2.64 17.13 -17.44
N ASP A 124 1.40 17.57 -17.27
CA ASP A 124 1.04 18.95 -16.92
C ASP A 124 1.17 19.25 -15.42
N ASN A 125 1.63 18.28 -14.63
CA ASN A 125 1.73 18.28 -13.17
C ASN A 125 0.37 18.28 -12.43
N SER A 126 -0.73 17.96 -13.13
CA SER A 126 -1.98 17.61 -12.45
C SER A 126 -1.93 16.20 -11.89
N GLU A 127 -2.79 15.93 -10.89
CA GLU A 127 -2.87 14.64 -10.22
C GLU A 127 -4.30 14.10 -10.34
N ILE A 128 -4.42 12.84 -10.76
CA ILE A 128 -5.69 12.10 -10.73
C ILE A 128 -5.52 10.95 -9.75
N VAL A 129 -6.46 10.80 -8.83
CA VAL A 129 -6.35 9.87 -7.70
C VAL A 129 -7.46 8.83 -7.74
N LEU A 130 -7.05 7.56 -7.73
CA LEU A 130 -7.92 6.43 -7.40
C LEU A 130 -7.67 6.06 -5.93
N THR A 131 -8.65 6.28 -5.06
CA THR A 131 -8.51 6.06 -3.61
C THR A 131 -9.72 5.37 -3.04
N ASP A 132 -9.58 4.85 -1.82
CA ASP A 132 -10.72 4.54 -0.96
C ASP A 132 -11.68 5.72 -0.86
N GLY A 133 -12.97 5.42 -0.83
CA GLY A 133 -14.00 6.40 -0.54
C GLY A 133 -14.23 6.54 0.96
N ILE A 134 -14.97 7.57 1.37
CA ILE A 134 -15.35 7.77 2.78
C ILE A 134 -16.31 6.67 3.27
N THR A 135 -17.07 6.06 2.35
CA THR A 135 -18.14 5.10 2.65
C THR A 135 -17.79 3.65 2.38
N TYR A 136 -16.83 3.37 1.50
CA TYR A 136 -16.39 2.03 1.11
C TYR A 136 -14.88 1.96 1.13
N ASP A 137 -14.41 0.78 1.47
CA ASP A 137 -13.00 0.43 1.52
C ASP A 137 -12.74 -0.65 0.47
N PHE A 138 -11.64 -0.54 -0.28
CA PHE A 138 -11.14 -1.65 -1.07
C PHE A 138 -10.82 -2.84 -0.16
N GLY A 139 -10.23 -2.58 1.00
CA GLY A 139 -9.66 -3.58 1.87
C GLY A 139 -8.33 -4.08 1.30
N LEU A 140 -7.57 -4.77 2.14
CA LEU A 140 -6.21 -5.15 1.81
C LEU A 140 -6.10 -5.97 0.51
N LYS A 141 -6.84 -7.07 0.41
CA LYS A 141 -6.72 -8.01 -0.71
C LYS A 141 -7.04 -7.35 -2.05
N LYS A 142 -8.07 -6.51 -2.10
CA LYS A 142 -8.49 -5.83 -3.32
C LYS A 142 -7.52 -4.73 -3.70
N SER A 143 -6.96 -4.03 -2.72
CA SER A 143 -5.90 -3.05 -2.96
C SER A 143 -4.66 -3.73 -3.56
N GLU A 144 -4.27 -4.89 -3.03
CA GLU A 144 -3.18 -5.69 -3.60
C GLU A 144 -3.51 -6.19 -5.01
N GLU A 145 -4.76 -6.61 -5.28
CA GLU A 145 -5.22 -7.01 -6.62
C GLU A 145 -5.16 -5.85 -7.62
N VAL A 146 -5.59 -4.64 -7.23
CA VAL A 146 -5.48 -3.45 -8.09
C VAL A 146 -4.01 -3.14 -8.40
N CYS A 147 -3.14 -3.12 -7.38
CA CYS A 147 -1.72 -2.88 -7.58
C CYS A 147 -1.10 -3.92 -8.53
N LYS A 148 -1.41 -5.21 -8.35
CA LYS A 148 -0.92 -6.28 -9.24
C LYS A 148 -1.43 -6.08 -10.67
N PHE A 149 -2.70 -5.76 -10.84
CA PHE A 149 -3.28 -5.50 -12.16
C PHE A 149 -2.63 -4.31 -12.88
N LEU A 150 -2.30 -3.23 -12.15
CA LEU A 150 -1.56 -2.10 -12.70
C LEU A 150 -0.14 -2.51 -13.10
N LEU A 151 0.60 -3.19 -12.22
CA LEU A 151 1.95 -3.68 -12.50
C LEU A 151 1.98 -4.69 -13.65
N ASP A 152 0.91 -5.46 -13.83
CA ASP A 152 0.79 -6.42 -14.93
C ASP A 152 0.69 -5.74 -16.30
N ASN A 153 0.34 -4.45 -16.32
CA ASN A 153 0.26 -3.59 -17.49
C ASN A 153 1.38 -2.53 -17.50
N ASP A 154 2.48 -2.76 -16.78
CA ASP A 154 3.62 -1.86 -16.65
C ASP A 154 3.22 -0.45 -16.13
N LEU A 155 2.16 -0.37 -15.33
CA LEU A 155 1.71 0.84 -14.67
C LEU A 155 2.10 0.82 -13.19
N GLY A 156 3.09 1.64 -12.82
CA GLY A 156 3.57 1.74 -11.45
C GLY A 156 4.94 2.42 -11.38
N GLU A 157 5.52 2.44 -10.19
CA GLU A 157 6.88 2.95 -10.02
C GLU A 157 7.89 1.97 -10.64
N GLN A 158 8.98 2.49 -11.21
CA GLN A 158 9.96 1.68 -11.97
C GLN A 158 10.49 0.47 -11.19
N GLN A 159 10.77 0.62 -9.90
CA GLN A 159 11.27 -0.48 -9.07
C GLN A 159 10.22 -1.58 -8.85
N ASP A 160 8.94 -1.21 -8.79
CA ASP A 160 7.84 -2.15 -8.64
C ASP A 160 7.58 -2.92 -9.93
N ILE A 161 7.61 -2.23 -11.08
CA ILE A 161 7.52 -2.85 -12.40
C ILE A 161 8.68 -3.83 -12.59
N LYS A 162 9.90 -3.43 -12.25
CA LYS A 162 11.09 -4.28 -12.32
C LYS A 162 10.92 -5.55 -11.48
N PHE A 163 10.37 -5.43 -10.27
CA PHE A 163 10.08 -6.59 -9.43
C PHE A 163 8.98 -7.49 -10.03
N ALA A 164 7.90 -6.91 -10.57
CA ALA A 164 6.83 -7.66 -11.21
C ALA A 164 7.33 -8.43 -12.46
N GLN A 165 8.16 -7.81 -13.28
CA GLN A 165 8.79 -8.44 -14.44
C GLN A 165 9.70 -9.61 -14.01
N LEU A 166 10.52 -9.42 -12.96
CA LEU A 166 11.37 -10.49 -12.42
C LEU A 166 10.57 -11.71 -11.93
N ILE A 167 9.42 -11.47 -11.30
CA ILE A 167 8.49 -12.53 -10.86
C ILE A 167 7.98 -13.34 -12.06
N LYS A 168 7.57 -12.66 -13.14
CA LYS A 168 7.11 -13.30 -14.39
C LYS A 168 8.23 -14.09 -15.06
N GLU A 169 9.41 -13.50 -15.22
CA GLU A 169 10.57 -14.14 -15.84
C GLU A 169 11.02 -15.41 -15.11
N LEU A 170 10.95 -15.40 -13.78
CA LEU A 170 11.33 -16.54 -12.94
C LEU A 170 10.17 -17.52 -12.70
N ASN A 171 8.98 -17.25 -13.27
CA ASN A 171 7.77 -18.05 -13.11
C ASN A 171 7.44 -18.32 -11.62
N ILE A 172 7.55 -17.28 -10.78
CA ILE A 172 7.31 -17.40 -9.34
C ILE A 172 5.80 -17.40 -9.06
N ASP A 173 5.35 -18.41 -8.34
CA ASP A 173 3.95 -18.56 -7.93
C ASP A 173 3.60 -17.61 -6.78
N THR A 174 2.99 -16.46 -7.08
CA THR A 174 2.66 -15.45 -6.06
C THR A 174 1.54 -15.86 -5.10
N SER A 175 0.89 -17.01 -5.31
CA SER A 175 -0.13 -17.54 -4.39
C SER A 175 0.49 -18.24 -3.16
N LYS A 176 1.75 -18.67 -3.26
CA LYS A 176 2.47 -19.33 -2.16
C LYS A 176 3.24 -18.31 -1.34
N THR A 177 3.01 -18.30 -0.02
CA THR A 177 3.72 -17.41 0.91
C THR A 177 5.06 -18.01 1.34
N ASN A 178 5.95 -17.14 1.84
CA ASN A 178 7.29 -17.45 2.36
C ASN A 178 8.26 -18.06 1.34
N GLN A 179 8.16 -17.63 0.08
CA GLN A 179 9.15 -17.96 -0.95
C GLN A 179 10.27 -16.93 -0.97
N LYS A 180 11.50 -17.39 -1.18
CA LYS A 180 12.67 -16.55 -1.41
C LYS A 180 13.33 -16.98 -2.70
N PHE A 181 13.68 -16.02 -3.53
CA PHE A 181 14.37 -16.25 -4.79
C PHE A 181 15.45 -15.19 -5.00
N THR A 182 16.41 -15.49 -5.87
CA THR A 182 17.52 -14.58 -6.14
C THR A 182 17.87 -14.61 -7.62
N LYS A 183 18.27 -13.47 -8.18
CA LYS A 183 18.71 -13.37 -9.57
C LYS A 183 19.87 -12.40 -9.69
N LYS A 184 20.88 -12.75 -10.46
CA LYS A 184 21.96 -11.85 -10.84
C LYS A 184 21.69 -11.33 -12.25
N ALA A 185 21.77 -10.01 -12.45
CA ALA A 185 21.65 -9.39 -13.77
C ALA A 185 22.65 -8.23 -13.90
N GLY A 186 23.73 -8.47 -14.65
CA GLY A 186 24.81 -7.48 -14.80
C GLY A 186 25.44 -7.10 -13.45
N SER A 187 25.45 -5.80 -13.16
CA SER A 187 25.93 -5.21 -11.90
C SER A 187 24.96 -5.34 -10.74
N SER A 188 23.71 -5.76 -10.99
CA SER A 188 22.70 -5.94 -9.95
C SER A 188 22.61 -7.39 -9.49
N TYR A 189 22.42 -7.56 -8.19
CA TYR A 189 21.94 -8.80 -7.58
C TYR A 189 20.63 -8.54 -6.86
N TYR A 190 19.65 -9.40 -7.10
CA TYR A 190 18.30 -9.27 -6.59
C TYR A 190 17.97 -10.37 -5.61
N VAL A 191 17.30 -10.01 -4.53
CA VAL A 191 16.66 -10.93 -3.58
C VAL A 191 15.18 -10.59 -3.51
N GLY A 192 14.33 -11.52 -3.94
CA GLY A 192 12.88 -11.39 -3.81
C GLY A 192 12.36 -12.29 -2.70
N ILE A 193 11.44 -11.77 -1.89
CA ILE A 193 10.78 -12.50 -0.81
C ILE A 193 9.28 -12.27 -0.91
N ILE A 194 8.51 -13.33 -1.12
CA ILE A 194 7.05 -13.29 -1.01
C ILE A 194 6.73 -13.69 0.42
N SER A 195 6.28 -12.76 1.26
CA SER A 195 5.91 -13.03 2.65
C SER A 195 4.62 -12.33 3.01
N ASP A 196 3.81 -13.00 3.82
CA ASP A 196 2.65 -12.45 4.51
C ASP A 196 3.03 -11.67 5.78
N ASN A 197 4.27 -11.83 6.25
CA ASN A 197 4.76 -11.18 7.46
C ASN A 197 5.40 -9.82 7.14
N ARG A 198 4.68 -8.74 7.41
CA ARG A 198 5.17 -7.37 7.14
C ARG A 198 6.35 -6.94 8.00
N LYS A 199 6.61 -7.62 9.13
CA LYS A 199 7.83 -7.38 9.92
C LYS A 199 9.09 -7.82 9.17
N GLU A 200 8.95 -8.58 8.09
CA GLU A 200 10.05 -8.99 7.22
C GLU A 200 10.78 -7.77 6.65
N PHE A 201 10.08 -6.67 6.32
CA PHE A 201 10.72 -5.46 5.82
C PHE A 201 11.73 -4.89 6.83
N LEU A 202 11.28 -4.71 8.08
CA LEU A 202 12.15 -4.21 9.15
C LEU A 202 13.30 -5.18 9.45
N SER A 203 13.03 -6.49 9.43
CA SER A 203 14.05 -7.53 9.60
C SER A 203 15.14 -7.46 8.53
N LEU A 204 14.76 -7.35 7.26
CA LEU A 204 15.70 -7.27 6.13
C LEU A 204 16.49 -5.97 6.18
N ARG A 205 15.84 -4.85 6.53
CA ARG A 205 16.52 -3.57 6.75
C ARG A 205 17.62 -3.68 7.80
N ILE A 206 17.30 -4.22 8.98
CA ILE A 206 18.29 -4.39 10.07
C ILE A 206 19.44 -5.27 9.61
N GLN A 207 19.17 -6.35 8.85
CA GLN A 207 20.23 -7.19 8.28
C GLN A 207 21.11 -6.42 7.30
N ILE A 208 20.54 -5.56 6.45
CA ILE A 208 21.30 -4.71 5.53
C ILE A 208 22.20 -3.77 6.33
N GLU A 209 21.64 -3.05 7.30
CA GLU A 209 22.37 -2.11 8.17
C GLU A 209 23.50 -2.80 8.96
N THR A 210 23.33 -4.08 9.34
CA THR A 210 24.32 -4.83 10.11
C THR A 210 25.39 -5.50 9.24
N LEU A 211 25.05 -5.92 8.01
CA LEU A 211 25.99 -6.63 7.14
C LEU A 211 26.80 -5.67 6.27
N TYR A 212 26.24 -4.50 5.92
CA TYR A 212 26.79 -3.58 4.93
C TYR A 212 27.15 -2.22 5.54
N ASP A 213 28.03 -2.23 6.54
CA ASP A 213 28.45 -1.04 7.30
C ASP A 213 28.95 0.15 6.45
N ASP A 214 29.43 -0.08 5.22
CA ASP A 214 29.89 0.96 4.29
C ASP A 214 28.75 1.73 3.60
N TYR A 215 27.50 1.30 3.80
CA TYR A 215 26.29 1.88 3.23
C TYR A 215 25.54 2.63 4.33
N LYS A 216 25.91 3.89 4.56
CA LYS A 216 25.34 4.75 5.62
C LYS A 216 24.56 5.95 5.10
N LYS A 217 24.74 6.31 3.82
CA LYS A 217 24.03 7.44 3.21
C LYS A 217 22.62 7.03 2.86
N VAL A 218 21.69 7.28 3.78
CA VAL A 218 20.26 7.03 3.57
C VAL A 218 19.70 8.07 2.61
N GLU A 219 19.27 7.64 1.43
CA GLU A 219 18.67 8.51 0.41
C GLU A 219 17.14 8.49 0.49
N LYS A 220 16.55 7.35 0.88
CA LYS A 220 15.10 7.22 1.12
C LYS A 220 14.85 6.27 2.28
N ASN A 221 13.95 6.65 3.19
CA ASN A 221 13.57 5.86 4.35
C ASN A 221 12.11 6.13 4.70
N VAL A 222 11.23 5.34 4.11
CA VAL A 222 9.78 5.35 4.34
C VAL A 222 9.30 3.94 4.67
N ASN A 223 8.05 3.78 5.07
CA ASN A 223 7.51 2.54 5.63
C ASN A 223 7.68 1.30 4.73
N ASN A 224 7.72 1.49 3.41
CA ASN A 224 7.81 0.45 2.40
C ASN A 224 9.05 0.56 1.50
N GLU A 225 9.97 1.48 1.77
CA GLU A 225 11.15 1.69 0.94
C GLU A 225 12.35 2.21 1.73
N TYR A 226 13.48 1.54 1.52
CA TYR A 226 14.76 1.86 2.12
C TYR A 226 15.83 1.83 1.04
N LEU A 227 16.38 3.00 0.72
CA LEU A 227 17.45 3.19 -0.24
C LEU A 227 18.66 3.76 0.49
N VAL A 228 19.78 3.05 0.38
CA VAL A 228 21.04 3.44 1.01
C VAL A 228 22.20 3.32 0.02
N ALA A 229 23.02 4.35 -0.05
CA ALA A 229 24.23 4.40 -0.88
C ALA A 229 25.50 4.26 -0.03
N SER A 230 26.60 3.87 -0.68
CA SER A 230 27.90 3.85 -0.02
C SER A 230 28.56 5.23 -0.04
N ASP A 231 29.19 5.60 1.08
CA ASP A 231 30.02 6.81 1.15
C ASP A 231 31.40 6.60 0.50
N THR A 232 31.83 5.35 0.36
CA THR A 232 33.18 4.96 -0.08
C THR A 232 33.18 4.38 -1.49
N ILE A 233 32.15 3.61 -1.86
CA ILE A 233 32.00 3.01 -3.18
C ILE A 233 31.09 3.90 -4.02
N LYS A 234 31.66 4.51 -5.06
CA LYS A 234 30.88 5.33 -6.00
C LYS A 234 29.94 4.46 -6.80
N ASP A 235 28.77 5.00 -7.11
CA ASP A 235 27.75 4.37 -7.96
C ASP A 235 27.33 2.98 -7.46
N SER A 236 27.15 2.84 -6.15
CA SER A 236 26.61 1.63 -5.53
C SER A 236 25.51 1.97 -4.54
N HIS A 237 24.47 1.13 -4.52
CA HIS A 237 23.35 1.28 -3.60
C HIS A 237 22.68 -0.05 -3.28
N ILE A 238 22.00 -0.08 -2.14
CA ILE A 238 21.10 -1.15 -1.73
C ILE A 238 19.70 -0.55 -1.66
N HIS A 239 18.78 -1.12 -2.44
CA HIS A 239 17.39 -0.66 -2.50
C HIS A 239 16.46 -1.80 -2.06
N LEU A 240 15.93 -1.69 -0.85
CA LEU A 240 14.88 -2.54 -0.31
C LEU A 240 13.53 -1.86 -0.52
N LYS A 241 12.60 -2.51 -1.23
CA LYS A 241 11.24 -2.04 -1.44
C LYS A 241 10.22 -3.13 -1.14
N SER A 242 9.05 -2.74 -0.64
CA SER A 242 7.89 -3.61 -0.43
C SER A 242 6.72 -3.10 -1.25
N ASN A 243 6.05 -4.00 -1.95
CA ASN A 243 4.82 -3.71 -2.68
C ASN A 243 3.79 -4.84 -2.54
N ALA A 244 2.71 -4.78 -3.33
CA ALA A 244 1.61 -5.75 -3.29
C ALA A 244 2.00 -7.19 -3.65
N ILE A 245 3.15 -7.40 -4.30
CA ILE A 245 3.65 -8.74 -4.65
C ILE A 245 4.50 -9.31 -3.50
N GLY A 246 5.30 -8.48 -2.85
CA GLY A 246 6.22 -8.89 -1.79
C GLY A 246 7.34 -7.88 -1.55
N LEU A 247 8.45 -8.38 -1.01
CA LEU A 247 9.66 -7.61 -0.73
C LEU A 247 10.72 -7.87 -1.79
N PHE A 248 11.42 -6.83 -2.17
CA PHE A 248 12.45 -6.85 -3.18
C PHE A 248 13.67 -6.08 -2.72
N VAL A 249 14.83 -6.71 -2.78
CA VAL A 249 16.12 -6.06 -2.49
C VAL A 249 16.98 -6.09 -3.74
N GLU A 250 17.36 -4.92 -4.22
CA GLU A 250 18.39 -4.74 -5.21
C GLU A 250 19.71 -4.36 -4.55
N PHE A 251 20.77 -5.06 -4.94
CA PHE A 251 22.15 -4.79 -4.62
C PHE A 251 22.85 -4.34 -5.92
N TYR A 252 22.93 -3.04 -6.17
CA TYR A 252 23.57 -2.47 -7.36
C TYR A 252 25.04 -2.16 -7.07
N ASN A 253 25.97 -2.77 -7.83
CA ASN A 253 27.42 -2.65 -7.63
C ASN A 253 27.87 -2.99 -6.18
N VAL A 254 27.11 -3.83 -5.48
CA VAL A 254 27.42 -4.24 -4.10
C VAL A 254 27.99 -5.66 -4.10
N SER A 255 29.12 -5.86 -3.45
CA SER A 255 29.68 -7.19 -3.24
C SER A 255 28.84 -7.99 -2.24
N ARG A 256 28.30 -9.14 -2.65
CA ARG A 256 27.48 -10.00 -1.78
C ARG A 256 28.34 -10.52 -0.62
N LYS A 257 28.01 -10.13 0.61
CA LYS A 257 28.68 -10.62 1.84
C LYS A 257 28.05 -11.91 2.35
N GLN A 258 26.75 -11.90 2.64
CA GLN A 258 25.97 -13.04 3.11
C GLN A 258 24.57 -13.02 2.48
N GLU A 259 23.88 -14.17 2.55
CA GLU A 259 22.49 -14.26 2.14
C GLU A 259 21.56 -13.67 3.21
N LEU A 260 20.67 -12.77 2.78
CA LEU A 260 19.60 -12.28 3.64
C LEU A 260 18.69 -13.42 4.06
N LYS A 261 18.37 -13.46 5.36
CA LYS A 261 17.54 -14.48 5.97
C LYS A 261 16.15 -13.93 6.23
N THR A 262 15.13 -14.70 5.88
CA THR A 262 13.76 -14.45 6.31
C THR A 262 13.62 -14.60 7.83
N LEU A 263 12.60 -14.01 8.44
CA LEU A 263 12.31 -14.18 9.87
C LEU A 263 12.14 -15.65 10.26
N LYS A 264 11.56 -16.47 9.37
CA LYS A 264 11.43 -17.92 9.57
C LYS A 264 12.80 -18.63 9.61
N GLU A 265 13.74 -18.20 8.77
CA GLU A 265 15.12 -18.72 8.77
C GLU A 265 15.90 -18.26 10.01
N LEU A 266 15.67 -17.04 10.50
CA LEU A 266 16.25 -16.53 11.74
C LEU A 266 15.73 -17.26 12.98
N GLY A 267 14.44 -17.62 12.99
CA GLY A 267 13.80 -18.37 14.08
C GLY A 267 14.20 -19.85 14.18
N LYS A 268 14.71 -20.45 13.10
CA LYS A 268 15.30 -21.80 13.12
C LYS A 268 16.70 -21.78 13.72
N ARG A 269 16.83 -21.46 15.01
CA ARG A 269 18.02 -21.85 15.77
C ARG A 269 18.08 -23.38 15.78
N LYS A 270 19.19 -24.00 15.35
CA LYS A 270 19.47 -25.40 15.68
C LYS A 270 19.26 -25.53 17.19
N LYS A 271 18.39 -26.43 17.65
CA LYS A 271 18.44 -26.91 19.03
C LYS A 271 19.87 -27.40 19.22
N ILE A 272 20.67 -26.62 19.95
CA ILE A 272 21.93 -27.08 20.47
C ILE A 272 21.48 -28.07 21.54
N GLY A 273 21.60 -29.37 21.25
CA GLY A 273 21.37 -30.41 22.24
C GLY A 273 22.38 -30.18 23.36
N PHE A 274 21.86 -29.93 24.56
CA PHE A 274 22.60 -30.19 25.79
C PHE A 274 22.37 -31.65 26.16
#